data_AF-A0A835IM77-F1
#
_entry.id   AF-A0A835IM77-F1
#
_cell.length_a   1.000
_cell.length_b   1.000
_cell.length_c   1.000
_cell.angle_alpha   90.00
_cell.angle_beta   90.00
_cell.angle_gamma   90.00
#
_symmetry.space_group_name_H-M   'P 1'
#
loop_
_entity.id
_entity.type
_entity.pdbx_description
1 polymer ?
#
loop_
_entity_poly.entity_id
_entity_poly.type
_entity_poly.pdbx_seq_one_letter_code
_entity_poly.pdbx_strand_id
1 'polypeptide(L)'
;MVSSRNIKNGEERRLNGEEREEEEEDEEGNENDMEAWERAYADERSWESLQEDESGLLRPIDTDSLHHAQYRRRLRALSAASSTSRIQKGLIRYLYIVIDFSRAAAEMDFRPSRMVVVAKHVEAFIREFFDQNPLSHVGLISIKDGVAHCLTDLGGSPDSHIKALMGKLECSGDSSLQNALDLVHGYLNQIPSYGHREVLILYSALSTCDPGDVMETIQKCKISRIRCSVVGLSAEIYICKHLCQETGGSYTVALDEPHFKELLLEHAPPPPAIAEFAVSNLIKMGFPQRAAEGVISICACHKEAKVGGYTCPRCKARVCELPTECQICGLTLVSSPHLARSYHHLFPITPFNEVSSTTLNDPHIKLQRSCFGCQQMLPLPGKKPSLRVACPKCNQHFCLECDIYIHESLHNCPGCESLRHSKPVSEK
;
A
#
# COMPACT_ATOMS: atom_id res chain seq x y z
N MET A 1 64.82 53.46 -3.34
CA MET A 1 64.46 52.40 -2.38
C MET A 1 63.21 51.72 -2.97
N VAL A 2 63.26 50.60 -3.70
CA VAL A 2 63.68 49.23 -3.29
C VAL A 2 62.85 48.79 -2.07
N SER A 3 61.98 47.77 -2.05
CA SER A 3 61.39 46.83 -3.05
C SER A 3 60.17 46.11 -2.35
N SER A 4 59.27 45.30 -2.94
CA SER A 4 59.06 44.79 -4.31
C SER A 4 57.65 44.15 -4.50
N ARG A 5 57.29 43.85 -5.76
CA ARG A 5 56.25 42.89 -6.27
C ARG A 5 54.75 43.24 -6.12
N ASN A 6 54.03 43.05 -7.25
CA ASN A 6 52.64 43.44 -7.53
C ASN A 6 51.57 42.46 -7.03
N ILE A 7 50.35 42.99 -6.87
CA ILE A 7 49.08 42.25 -6.79
C ILE A 7 48.12 42.75 -7.90
N LYS A 8 47.16 41.90 -8.31
CA LYS A 8 46.23 41.99 -9.47
C LYS A 8 45.16 43.09 -9.39
N ASN A 9 44.51 43.41 -10.53
CA ASN A 9 43.03 43.54 -10.65
C ASN A 9 42.50 43.79 -12.10
N GLY A 10 41.30 43.25 -12.42
CA GLY A 10 40.36 43.60 -13.53
C GLY A 10 40.79 43.21 -14.97
N GLU A 11 40.16 42.27 -15.70
CA GLU A 11 38.78 42.23 -16.30
C GLU A 11 38.56 43.27 -17.43
N GLU A 12 38.02 42.95 -18.62
CA GLU A 12 37.11 41.83 -19.01
C GLU A 12 37.21 41.37 -20.51
N ARG A 13 37.01 40.05 -20.72
CA ARG A 13 36.42 39.30 -21.88
C ARG A 13 36.73 39.59 -23.37
N ARG A 14 37.18 38.53 -24.08
CA ARG A 14 36.68 38.11 -25.42
C ARG A 14 36.87 36.60 -25.68
N LEU A 15 36.11 36.09 -26.65
CA LEU A 15 35.78 34.69 -27.01
C LEU A 15 36.94 33.70 -27.26
N ASN A 16 36.67 32.42 -26.97
CA ASN A 16 37.50 31.24 -27.28
C ASN A 16 37.28 30.69 -28.71
N GLY A 17 38.25 29.91 -29.18
CA GLY A 17 38.10 28.97 -30.30
C GLY A 17 39.43 28.31 -30.70
N GLU A 18 39.87 27.29 -29.97
CA GLU A 18 40.98 26.40 -30.36
C GLU A 18 40.66 24.94 -29.99
N GLU A 19 41.06 24.02 -30.86
CA GLU A 19 41.00 22.56 -30.69
C GLU A 19 42.32 22.04 -30.11
N ARG A 20 42.28 21.10 -29.15
CA ARG A 20 43.18 19.92 -29.11
C ARG A 20 42.85 18.94 -27.98
N GLU A 21 43.17 17.68 -28.26
CA GLU A 21 43.11 16.51 -27.36
C GLU A 21 44.18 16.64 -26.22
N GLU A 22 44.22 15.87 -25.12
CA GLU A 22 43.79 14.48 -24.83
C GLU A 22 43.32 14.30 -23.36
N GLU A 23 42.52 13.26 -23.13
CA GLU A 23 42.36 12.42 -21.90
C GLU A 23 42.16 13.04 -20.49
N GLU A 24 40.97 12.82 -19.90
CA GLU A 24 40.81 12.17 -18.57
C GLU A 24 39.38 11.57 -18.45
N GLU A 25 39.21 10.56 -17.58
CA GLU A 25 38.05 9.66 -17.51
C GLU A 25 36.84 10.24 -16.74
N ASP A 26 35.60 9.90 -17.14
CA ASP A 26 34.42 9.99 -16.28
C ASP A 26 33.41 8.86 -16.59
N GLU A 27 32.68 8.42 -15.57
CA GLU A 27 32.05 7.09 -15.49
C GLU A 27 30.63 7.00 -16.11
N GLU A 28 30.49 6.49 -17.35
CA GLU A 28 29.18 6.07 -17.89
C GLU A 28 28.92 4.56 -17.74
N GLY A 29 28.51 4.18 -16.53
CA GLY A 29 28.13 2.82 -16.17
C GLY A 29 26.76 2.39 -16.73
N ASN A 30 26.79 1.68 -17.86
CA ASN A 30 25.87 0.58 -18.19
C ASN A 30 24.42 0.88 -18.65
N GLU A 31 24.21 1.87 -19.52
CA GLU A 31 22.99 1.96 -20.37
C GLU A 31 23.14 1.27 -21.76
N ASN A 32 24.32 0.71 -22.04
CA ASN A 32 24.71 0.27 -23.39
C ASN A 32 24.31 -1.17 -23.77
N ASP A 33 23.55 -1.87 -22.91
CA ASP A 33 23.16 -3.29 -23.09
C ASP A 33 21.68 -3.45 -23.46
N MET A 34 21.17 -2.54 -24.31
CA MET A 34 19.91 -2.72 -25.06
C MET A 34 20.19 -2.55 -26.55
N GLU A 35 19.77 -3.55 -27.34
CA GLU A 35 20.02 -3.57 -28.77
C GLU A 35 19.22 -2.46 -29.47
N ALA A 36 19.71 -1.93 -30.60
CA ALA A 36 19.12 -0.75 -31.23
C ALA A 36 17.65 -0.94 -31.67
N TRP A 37 17.22 -2.18 -31.90
CA TRP A 37 15.82 -2.52 -32.19
C TRP A 37 14.94 -2.53 -30.94
N GLU A 38 15.46 -2.88 -29.75
CA GLU A 38 14.70 -2.80 -28.50
C GLU A 38 14.36 -1.34 -28.18
N ARG A 39 15.34 -0.44 -28.34
CA ARG A 39 15.19 1.00 -28.14
C ARG A 39 14.13 1.60 -29.10
N ALA A 40 14.14 1.19 -30.37
CA ALA A 40 13.14 1.60 -31.35
C ALA A 40 11.73 1.02 -31.09
N TYR A 41 11.61 -0.13 -30.42
CA TYR A 41 10.31 -0.75 -30.09
C TYR A 41 9.75 -0.34 -28.71
N ALA A 42 10.57 0.28 -27.87
CA ALA A 42 10.18 0.74 -26.53
C ALA A 42 9.46 2.11 -26.58
N ASP A 43 9.99 3.07 -27.34
CA ASP A 43 9.46 4.45 -27.36
C ASP A 43 8.24 4.66 -28.27
N GLU A 44 7.97 3.77 -29.24
CA GLU A 44 7.00 4.02 -30.33
C GLU A 44 5.73 3.14 -30.33
N ARG A 45 5.35 2.51 -29.21
CA ARG A 45 4.08 1.74 -29.09
C ARG A 45 2.80 2.59 -29.01
N SER A 46 2.80 3.77 -29.65
CA SER A 46 1.64 4.67 -29.69
C SER A 46 0.33 3.98 -30.13
N TRP A 47 0.42 2.97 -30.99
CA TRP A 47 -0.68 2.15 -31.49
C TRP A 47 -1.45 1.37 -30.41
N GLU A 48 -0.80 0.95 -29.31
CA GLU A 48 -1.46 0.25 -28.20
C GLU A 48 -2.41 1.18 -27.41
N SER A 49 -2.20 2.50 -27.52
CA SER A 49 -3.02 3.54 -26.89
C SER A 49 -4.15 4.09 -27.77
N LEU A 50 -4.40 3.48 -28.94
CA LEU A 50 -5.43 3.92 -29.89
C LEU A 50 -6.62 2.96 -29.94
N GLN A 51 -7.83 3.52 -29.98
CA GLN A 51 -9.09 2.80 -30.15
C GLN A 51 -9.89 3.42 -31.31
N GLU A 52 -10.49 2.58 -32.16
CA GLU A 52 -11.39 3.02 -33.21
C GLU A 52 -12.75 3.46 -32.62
N ASP A 53 -13.24 4.63 -33.06
CA ASP A 53 -14.58 5.10 -32.73
C ASP A 53 -15.66 4.48 -33.65
N GLU A 54 -16.94 4.76 -33.38
CA GLU A 54 -18.08 4.27 -34.18
C GLU A 54 -18.07 4.70 -35.67
N SER A 55 -17.18 5.64 -36.04
CA SER A 55 -16.94 6.09 -37.41
C SER A 55 -15.64 5.54 -38.03
N GLY A 56 -14.92 4.65 -37.33
CA GLY A 56 -13.66 4.07 -37.79
C GLY A 56 -12.46 5.01 -37.68
N LEU A 57 -12.54 6.09 -36.89
CA LEU A 57 -11.41 6.98 -36.61
C LEU A 57 -10.66 6.52 -35.37
N LEU A 58 -9.34 6.38 -35.48
CA LEU A 58 -8.45 6.13 -34.35
C LEU A 58 -8.42 7.34 -33.40
N ARG A 59 -8.68 7.11 -32.12
CA ARG A 59 -8.56 8.10 -31.04
C ARG A 59 -7.68 7.55 -29.92
N PRO A 60 -6.95 8.40 -29.17
CA PRO A 60 -6.37 8.00 -27.91
C PRO A 60 -7.44 7.41 -27.00
N ILE A 61 -7.12 6.28 -26.36
CA ILE A 61 -7.94 5.68 -25.31
C ILE A 61 -8.13 6.72 -24.19
N ASP A 62 -9.38 6.98 -23.79
CA ASP A 62 -9.69 7.85 -22.65
C ASP A 62 -9.40 7.08 -21.35
N THR A 63 -8.10 6.98 -21.03
CA THR A 63 -7.55 6.25 -19.89
C THR A 63 -8.16 6.71 -18.58
N ASP A 64 -8.41 8.02 -18.43
CA ASP A 64 -9.01 8.60 -17.24
C ASP A 64 -10.44 8.09 -17.05
N SER A 65 -11.24 8.04 -18.11
CA SER A 65 -12.60 7.50 -18.04
C SER A 65 -12.64 6.01 -17.74
N LEU A 66 -11.70 5.23 -18.29
CA LEU A 66 -11.57 3.78 -18.09
C LEU A 66 -11.09 3.45 -16.67
N HIS A 67 -10.00 4.07 -16.23
CA HIS A 67 -9.48 3.97 -14.87
C HIS A 67 -10.57 4.35 -13.85
N HIS A 68 -11.29 5.45 -14.08
CA HIS A 68 -12.39 5.86 -13.22
C HIS A 68 -13.59 4.88 -13.23
N ALA A 69 -13.92 4.29 -14.38
CA ALA A 69 -14.97 3.26 -14.47
C ALA A 69 -14.57 1.98 -13.73
N GLN A 70 -13.32 1.55 -13.84
CA GLN A 70 -12.74 0.42 -13.10
C GLN A 70 -12.71 0.70 -11.59
N TYR A 71 -12.19 1.87 -11.19
CA TYR A 71 -12.20 2.38 -9.81
C TYR A 71 -13.60 2.31 -9.20
N ARG A 72 -14.62 2.86 -9.87
CA ARG A 72 -16.00 2.85 -9.34
C ARG A 72 -16.64 1.47 -9.37
N ARG A 73 -16.23 0.58 -10.27
CA ARG A 73 -16.62 -0.84 -10.21
C ARG A 73 -16.04 -1.52 -8.96
N ARG A 74 -14.77 -1.28 -8.64
CA ARG A 74 -14.08 -1.77 -7.42
C ARG A 74 -14.75 -1.20 -6.16
N LEU A 75 -14.94 0.11 -6.09
CA LEU A 75 -15.60 0.80 -4.97
C LEU A 75 -17.04 0.27 -4.75
N ARG A 76 -17.81 0.06 -5.83
CA ARG A 76 -19.15 -0.54 -5.73
C ARG A 76 -19.10 -1.98 -5.25
N ALA A 77 -18.19 -2.82 -5.76
CA ALA A 77 -18.04 -4.22 -5.32
C ALA A 77 -17.70 -4.31 -3.82
N LEU A 78 -16.71 -3.53 -3.37
CA LEU A 78 -16.33 -3.40 -1.96
C LEU A 78 -17.50 -2.91 -1.09
N SER A 79 -18.27 -1.95 -1.59
CA SER A 79 -19.46 -1.42 -0.89
C SER A 79 -20.61 -2.42 -0.85
N ALA A 80 -20.82 -3.23 -1.89
CA ALA A 80 -21.90 -4.22 -1.96
C ALA A 80 -21.64 -5.40 -1.03
N ALA A 81 -20.37 -5.84 -0.95
CA ALA A 81 -19.92 -6.75 0.09
C ALA A 81 -20.11 -6.17 1.50
N SER A 82 -19.89 -4.86 1.68
CA SER A 82 -20.01 -4.18 2.98
C SER A 82 -21.42 -3.75 3.38
N SER A 83 -22.37 -3.61 2.44
CA SER A 83 -23.69 -3.01 2.68
C SER A 83 -24.75 -4.00 3.17
N THR A 84 -24.50 -5.30 3.00
CA THR A 84 -25.47 -6.37 3.26
C THR A 84 -25.43 -6.93 4.69
N SER A 85 -24.40 -6.63 5.48
CA SER A 85 -24.32 -7.10 6.88
C SER A 85 -23.50 -6.18 7.79
N ARG A 86 -23.71 -6.28 9.11
CA ARG A 86 -22.86 -5.64 10.13
C ARG A 86 -21.56 -6.44 10.25
N ILE A 87 -20.63 -6.21 9.34
CA ILE A 87 -19.35 -6.95 9.28
C ILE A 87 -18.42 -6.50 10.42
N GLN A 88 -17.97 -7.45 11.23
CA GLN A 88 -16.84 -7.25 12.13
C GLN A 88 -15.54 -7.26 11.30
N LYS A 89 -14.66 -6.27 11.49
CA LYS A 89 -13.36 -6.19 10.83
C LYS A 89 -12.22 -6.46 11.80
N GLY A 90 -11.17 -7.11 11.32
CA GLY A 90 -9.95 -7.35 12.09
C GLY A 90 -9.06 -6.12 12.12
N LEU A 91 -9.20 -5.27 13.13
CA LEU A 91 -8.40 -4.04 13.27
C LEU A 91 -6.95 -4.28 13.74
N ILE A 92 -6.71 -5.38 14.45
CA ILE A 92 -5.37 -5.76 14.93
C ILE A 92 -4.95 -6.99 14.13
N ARG A 93 -4.09 -6.76 13.14
CA ARG A 93 -3.58 -7.77 12.22
C ARG A 93 -2.12 -8.04 12.53
N TYR A 94 -1.72 -9.30 12.37
CA TYR A 94 -0.34 -9.74 12.48
C TYR A 94 -0.03 -10.43 11.15
N LEU A 95 0.64 -9.68 10.27
CA LEU A 95 0.88 -10.05 8.89
C LEU A 95 2.33 -10.47 8.72
N TYR A 96 2.57 -11.71 8.31
CA TYR A 96 3.86 -12.06 7.71
C TYR A 96 3.80 -11.89 6.20
N ILE A 97 4.71 -11.07 5.65
CA ILE A 97 4.98 -11.02 4.22
C ILE A 97 6.10 -12.02 3.94
N VAL A 98 5.79 -13.03 3.14
CA VAL A 98 6.72 -14.06 2.70
C VAL A 98 7.12 -13.73 1.27
N ILE A 99 8.41 -13.54 1.01
CA ILE A 99 8.91 -13.10 -0.29
C ILE A 99 9.83 -14.17 -0.87
N ASP A 100 9.54 -14.57 -2.10
CA ASP A 100 10.31 -15.55 -2.85
C ASP A 100 11.57 -14.91 -3.45
N PHE A 101 12.75 -15.32 -2.94
CA PHE A 101 14.08 -14.96 -3.45
C PHE A 101 14.74 -16.15 -4.17
N SER A 102 13.98 -17.12 -4.66
CA SER A 102 14.48 -18.16 -5.55
C SER A 102 15.00 -17.59 -6.88
N ARG A 103 15.68 -18.41 -7.68
CA ARG A 103 16.14 -18.06 -9.03
C ARG A 103 15.06 -17.45 -9.93
N ALA A 104 13.79 -17.81 -9.75
CA ALA A 104 12.69 -17.25 -10.53
C ALA A 104 12.43 -15.77 -10.24
N ALA A 105 12.84 -15.25 -9.09
CA ALA A 105 12.77 -13.82 -8.77
C ALA A 105 13.91 -13.00 -9.42
N ALA A 106 14.92 -13.64 -10.00
CA ALA A 106 15.99 -12.99 -10.75
C ALA A 106 15.63 -12.70 -12.22
N GLU A 107 14.50 -13.22 -12.72
CA GLU A 107 14.04 -12.99 -14.11
C GLU A 107 13.71 -11.51 -14.37
N MET A 108 13.80 -11.11 -15.64
CA MET A 108 13.76 -9.70 -16.10
C MET A 108 12.53 -9.35 -16.96
N ASP A 109 11.41 -10.06 -16.77
CA ASP A 109 10.11 -9.69 -17.35
C ASP A 109 9.58 -8.36 -16.75
N PHE A 110 9.85 -8.11 -15.48
CA PHE A 110 9.88 -6.77 -14.90
C PHE A 110 11.29 -6.19 -14.96
N ARG A 111 11.43 -4.92 -15.36
CA ARG A 111 12.73 -4.22 -15.43
C ARG A 111 13.00 -3.46 -14.11
N PRO A 112 14.22 -3.53 -13.54
CA PRO A 112 15.38 -4.28 -14.02
C PRO A 112 15.30 -5.79 -13.74
N SER A 113 14.63 -6.22 -12.66
CA SER A 113 14.29 -7.62 -12.39
C SER A 113 13.03 -7.71 -11.53
N ARG A 114 12.37 -8.89 -11.50
CA ARG A 114 11.20 -9.15 -10.64
C ARG A 114 11.47 -8.75 -9.21
N MET A 115 12.60 -9.19 -8.64
CA MET A 115 12.94 -8.95 -7.24
C MET A 115 13.04 -7.45 -6.90
N VAL A 116 13.66 -6.63 -7.76
CA VAL A 116 13.78 -5.18 -7.53
C VAL A 116 12.40 -4.50 -7.57
N VAL A 117 11.57 -4.88 -8.53
CA VAL A 117 10.20 -4.34 -8.66
C VAL A 117 9.32 -4.80 -7.48
N VAL A 118 9.41 -6.06 -7.06
CA VAL A 118 8.73 -6.58 -5.86
C VAL A 118 9.17 -5.82 -4.62
N ALA A 119 10.47 -5.65 -4.37
CA ALA A 119 10.99 -4.98 -3.19
C ALA A 119 10.49 -3.52 -3.08
N LYS A 120 10.55 -2.76 -4.18
CA LYS A 120 10.03 -1.38 -4.29
C LYS A 120 8.53 -1.29 -3.98
N HIS A 121 7.75 -2.26 -4.44
CA HIS A 121 6.31 -2.30 -4.19
C HIS A 121 5.96 -2.78 -2.77
N VAL A 122 6.73 -3.71 -2.20
CA VAL A 122 6.63 -4.10 -0.80
C VAL A 122 6.99 -2.95 0.13
N GLU A 123 8.01 -2.15 -0.20
CA GLU A 123 8.33 -0.91 0.53
C GLU A 123 7.13 0.06 0.53
N ALA A 124 6.51 0.31 -0.62
CA ALA A 124 5.32 1.15 -0.72
C ALA A 124 4.13 0.57 0.07
N PHE A 125 3.91 -0.74 -0.04
CA PHE A 125 2.85 -1.46 0.68
C PHE A 125 3.05 -1.41 2.19
N ILE A 126 4.27 -1.58 2.72
CA ILE A 126 4.54 -1.52 4.16
C ILE A 126 4.14 -0.13 4.70
N ARG A 127 4.48 0.96 4.00
CA ARG A 127 4.10 2.32 4.42
C ARG A 127 2.59 2.51 4.40
N GLU A 128 1.91 2.14 3.32
CA GLU A 128 0.44 2.24 3.21
C GLU A 128 -0.26 1.37 4.27
N PHE A 129 0.19 0.13 4.46
CA PHE A 129 -0.34 -0.80 5.45
C PHE A 129 -0.30 -0.22 6.86
N PHE A 130 0.81 0.41 7.27
CA PHE A 130 0.94 1.02 8.59
C PHE A 130 0.17 2.35 8.74
N ASP A 131 -0.08 3.10 7.66
CA ASP A 131 -0.94 4.29 7.74
C ASP A 131 -2.41 3.90 7.92
N GLN A 132 -2.87 2.91 7.13
CA GLN A 132 -4.22 2.35 7.16
C GLN A 132 -4.52 1.49 8.39
N ASN A 133 -3.52 0.75 8.91
CA ASN A 133 -3.66 -0.21 10.01
C ASN A 133 -2.59 0.01 11.10
N PRO A 134 -2.53 1.18 11.75
CA PRO A 134 -1.45 1.48 12.69
C PRO A 134 -1.38 0.51 13.88
N LEU A 135 -2.48 -0.15 14.28
CA LEU A 135 -2.47 -1.16 15.34
C LEU A 135 -1.86 -2.52 14.95
N SER A 136 -1.60 -2.73 13.66
CA SER A 136 -1.14 -4.00 13.12
C SER A 136 0.37 -4.13 13.20
N HIS A 137 0.86 -5.36 13.09
CA HIS A 137 2.28 -5.68 13.08
C HIS A 137 2.64 -6.41 11.79
N VAL A 138 3.81 -6.10 11.24
CA VAL A 138 4.36 -6.75 10.04
C VAL A 138 5.61 -7.54 10.42
N GLY A 139 5.78 -8.72 9.85
CA GLY A 139 7.01 -9.49 9.86
C GLY A 139 7.41 -9.85 8.43
N LEU A 140 8.71 -10.03 8.18
CA LEU A 140 9.22 -10.35 6.84
C LEU A 140 9.96 -11.68 6.89
N ILE A 141 9.66 -12.56 5.94
CA ILE A 141 10.33 -13.85 5.74
C ILE A 141 10.75 -13.95 4.27
N SER A 142 11.98 -14.38 4.02
CA SER A 142 12.47 -14.70 2.68
C SER A 142 12.55 -16.21 2.48
N ILE A 143 12.19 -16.67 1.29
CA ILE A 143 12.43 -18.05 0.83
C ILE A 143 13.62 -18.02 -0.14
N LYS A 144 14.70 -18.75 0.15
CA LYS A 144 15.91 -18.80 -0.68
C LYS A 144 16.61 -20.15 -0.50
N ASP A 145 17.20 -20.70 -1.56
CA ASP A 145 17.97 -21.95 -1.51
C ASP A 145 17.25 -23.14 -0.84
N GLY A 146 15.92 -23.24 -1.00
CA GLY A 146 15.06 -24.27 -0.39
C GLY A 146 14.72 -24.05 1.09
N VAL A 147 15.16 -22.93 1.69
CA VAL A 147 15.02 -22.63 3.11
C VAL A 147 14.23 -21.33 3.33
N ALA A 148 13.50 -21.26 4.44
CA ALA A 148 12.85 -20.03 4.89
C ALA A 148 13.67 -19.34 6.00
N HIS A 149 13.87 -18.03 5.87
CA HIS A 149 14.61 -17.22 6.82
C HIS A 149 13.76 -16.04 7.30
N CYS A 150 13.68 -15.84 8.62
CA CYS A 150 13.13 -14.60 9.18
C CYS A 150 14.07 -13.44 8.83
N LEU A 151 13.55 -12.43 8.13
CA LEU A 151 14.25 -11.19 7.85
C LEU A 151 14.05 -10.18 8.98
N THR A 152 12.82 -10.08 9.48
CA THR A 152 12.45 -9.26 10.63
C THR A 152 11.30 -9.91 11.39
N ASP A 153 11.43 -9.95 12.71
CA ASP A 153 10.34 -10.33 13.62
C ASP A 153 9.15 -9.36 13.51
N LEU A 154 7.99 -9.75 14.06
CA LEU A 154 6.78 -8.93 14.07
C LEU A 154 7.02 -7.58 14.78
N GLY A 155 6.94 -6.50 14.02
CA GLY A 155 7.21 -5.14 14.46
C GLY A 155 6.15 -4.14 14.00
N GLY A 156 6.25 -2.93 14.55
CA GLY A 156 5.42 -1.77 14.19
C GLY A 156 6.21 -0.63 13.53
N SER A 157 7.43 -0.89 13.04
CA SER A 157 8.36 0.14 12.55
C SER A 157 8.60 -0.06 11.04
N PRO A 158 8.01 0.76 10.16
CA PRO A 158 8.15 0.60 8.70
C PRO A 158 9.62 0.55 8.26
N ASP A 159 10.44 1.45 8.80
CA ASP A 159 11.82 1.67 8.34
C ASP A 159 12.74 0.48 8.66
N SER A 160 12.50 -0.27 9.75
CA SER A 160 13.29 -1.47 10.06
C SER A 160 13.00 -2.60 9.07
N HIS A 161 11.72 -2.81 8.72
CA HIS A 161 11.30 -3.78 7.72
C HIS A 161 11.84 -3.42 6.32
N ILE A 162 11.69 -2.16 5.90
CA ILE A 162 12.16 -1.67 4.60
C ILE A 162 13.69 -1.79 4.50
N LYS A 163 14.43 -1.38 5.53
CA LYS A 163 15.91 -1.50 5.53
C LYS A 163 16.37 -2.97 5.48
N ALA A 164 15.69 -3.88 6.18
CA ALA A 164 16.03 -5.29 6.15
C ALA A 164 15.74 -5.96 4.80
N LEU A 165 14.68 -5.53 4.11
CA LEU A 165 14.33 -5.98 2.76
C LEU A 165 15.34 -5.46 1.72
N MET A 166 15.56 -4.15 1.68
CA MET A 166 16.45 -3.51 0.70
C MET A 166 17.92 -3.93 0.88
N GLY A 167 18.30 -4.39 2.07
CA GLY A 167 19.63 -4.97 2.35
C GLY A 167 19.82 -6.42 1.88
N LYS A 168 18.80 -7.09 1.32
CA LYS A 168 18.86 -8.50 0.89
C LYS A 168 18.06 -8.73 -0.40
N LEU A 169 18.59 -8.26 -1.52
CA LEU A 169 17.96 -8.42 -2.85
C LEU A 169 18.56 -9.58 -3.68
N GLU A 170 19.49 -10.35 -3.13
CA GLU A 170 20.16 -11.47 -3.83
C GLU A 170 19.26 -12.71 -3.96
N CYS A 171 18.93 -13.08 -5.19
CA CYS A 171 18.14 -14.28 -5.49
C CYS A 171 19.01 -15.50 -5.83
N SER A 172 18.70 -16.67 -5.26
CA SER A 172 19.32 -17.95 -5.67
C SER A 172 18.52 -19.18 -5.25
N GLY A 173 18.84 -20.31 -5.89
CA GLY A 173 18.28 -21.62 -5.57
C GLY A 173 16.78 -21.73 -5.83
N ASP A 174 16.14 -22.66 -5.12
CA ASP A 174 14.71 -22.96 -5.27
C ASP A 174 13.88 -22.42 -4.09
N SER A 175 12.57 -22.37 -4.26
CA SER A 175 11.64 -21.95 -3.21
C SER A 175 11.13 -23.18 -2.41
N SER A 176 10.84 -23.00 -1.12
CA SER A 176 10.12 -23.96 -0.28
C SER A 176 8.97 -23.27 0.46
N LEU A 177 7.74 -23.57 0.04
CA LEU A 177 6.52 -23.07 0.64
C LEU A 177 6.27 -23.71 2.03
N GLN A 178 6.59 -25.00 2.20
CA GLN A 178 6.41 -25.70 3.47
C GLN A 178 7.27 -25.09 4.58
N ASN A 179 8.56 -24.90 4.33
CA ASN A 179 9.48 -24.30 5.31
C ASN A 179 9.03 -22.89 5.73
N ALA A 180 8.49 -22.10 4.78
CA ALA A 180 7.95 -20.79 5.07
C ALA A 180 6.68 -20.86 5.93
N LEU A 181 5.73 -21.72 5.58
CA LEU A 181 4.48 -21.90 6.33
C LEU A 181 4.71 -22.47 7.74
N ASP A 182 5.61 -23.45 7.92
CA ASP A 182 5.92 -24.00 9.24
C ASP A 182 6.65 -22.96 10.12
N LEU A 183 7.54 -22.13 9.55
CA LEU A 183 8.18 -21.01 10.27
C LEU A 183 7.15 -19.94 10.69
N VAL A 184 6.29 -19.52 9.76
CA VAL A 184 5.20 -18.57 10.01
C VAL A 184 4.23 -19.11 11.07
N HIS A 185 3.89 -20.40 11.00
CA HIS A 185 3.02 -21.07 11.98
C HIS A 185 3.61 -20.98 13.39
N GLY A 186 4.90 -21.28 13.54
CA GLY A 186 5.62 -21.19 14.82
C GLY A 186 5.56 -19.81 15.48
N TYR A 187 5.62 -18.73 14.68
CA TYR A 187 5.48 -17.36 15.17
C TYR A 187 4.00 -16.97 15.41
N LEU A 188 3.13 -17.12 14.41
CA LEU A 188 1.72 -16.71 14.49
C LEU A 188 0.94 -17.47 15.57
N ASN A 189 1.34 -18.70 15.93
CA ASN A 189 0.66 -19.48 16.95
C ASN A 189 0.85 -18.90 18.38
N GLN A 190 1.91 -18.13 18.63
CA GLN A 190 2.16 -17.45 19.91
C GLN A 190 1.25 -16.22 20.11
N ILE A 191 0.62 -15.74 19.05
CA ILE A 191 -0.14 -14.49 19.03
C ILE A 191 -1.51 -14.70 19.71
N PRO A 192 -1.98 -13.74 20.54
CA PRO A 192 -3.28 -13.82 21.17
C PRO A 192 -4.44 -14.06 20.19
N SER A 193 -5.47 -14.78 20.64
CA SER A 193 -6.63 -15.19 19.82
C SER A 193 -7.53 -14.04 19.35
N TYR A 194 -7.31 -12.80 19.82
CA TYR A 194 -7.96 -11.60 19.31
C TYR A 194 -7.26 -10.99 18.08
N GLY A 195 -6.01 -11.41 17.81
CA GLY A 195 -5.22 -10.94 16.67
C GLY A 195 -5.59 -11.72 15.42
N HIS A 196 -5.78 -11.01 14.31
CA HIS A 196 -5.93 -11.64 13.00
C HIS A 196 -4.57 -12.11 12.51
N ARG A 197 -4.44 -13.43 12.30
CA ARG A 197 -3.22 -14.10 11.86
C ARG A 197 -3.24 -14.19 10.33
N GLU A 198 -2.38 -13.43 9.67
CA GLU A 198 -2.38 -13.28 8.22
C GLU A 198 -1.00 -13.58 7.61
N VAL A 199 -1.00 -14.16 6.42
CA VAL A 199 0.19 -14.41 5.61
C VAL A 199 -0.08 -13.91 4.21
N LEU A 200 0.84 -13.12 3.68
CA LEU A 200 0.84 -12.66 2.29
C LEU A 200 2.10 -13.16 1.61
N ILE A 201 1.96 -14.08 0.66
CA ILE A 201 3.08 -14.71 -0.03
C ILE A 201 3.22 -14.09 -1.42
N LEU A 202 4.38 -13.53 -1.71
CA LEU A 202 4.74 -12.98 -3.01
C LEU A 202 5.61 -14.03 -3.70
N TYR A 203 5.04 -14.71 -4.70
CA TYR A 203 5.57 -15.97 -5.20
C TYR A 203 5.95 -15.86 -6.68
N SER A 204 7.22 -16.15 -6.98
CA SER A 204 7.83 -15.95 -8.30
C SER A 204 8.04 -17.28 -9.02
N ALA A 205 8.44 -18.31 -8.29
CA ALA A 205 8.66 -19.65 -8.81
C ALA A 205 7.35 -20.31 -9.30
N LEU A 206 7.48 -21.24 -10.25
CA LEU A 206 6.35 -22.07 -10.74
C LEU A 206 6.26 -23.44 -10.05
N SER A 207 7.21 -23.75 -9.18
CA SER A 207 7.34 -25.00 -8.42
C SER A 207 7.78 -24.70 -6.99
N THR A 208 7.48 -25.61 -6.07
CA THR A 208 7.98 -25.59 -4.68
C THR A 208 8.79 -26.85 -4.42
N CYS A 209 9.91 -26.72 -3.70
CA CYS A 209 10.85 -27.78 -3.36
C CYS A 209 10.80 -28.03 -1.84
N ASP A 210 9.79 -28.78 -1.42
CA ASP A 210 9.46 -29.00 -0.01
C ASP A 210 9.97 -30.37 0.51
N PRO A 211 10.40 -30.47 1.78
CA PRO A 211 10.97 -31.70 2.34
C PRO A 211 9.94 -32.79 2.66
N GLY A 212 8.65 -32.45 2.75
CA GLY A 212 7.56 -33.38 3.08
C GLY A 212 6.23 -32.96 2.46
N ASP A 213 5.12 -33.45 3.00
CA ASP A 213 3.79 -33.11 2.46
C ASP A 213 3.33 -31.71 2.89
N VAL A 214 3.32 -30.78 1.94
CA VAL A 214 2.81 -29.42 2.12
C VAL A 214 1.32 -29.40 2.47
N MET A 215 0.54 -30.42 2.08
CA MET A 215 -0.90 -30.51 2.35
C MET A 215 -1.18 -30.65 3.85
N GLU A 216 -0.34 -31.38 4.59
CA GLU A 216 -0.41 -31.42 6.05
C GLU A 216 -0.17 -30.04 6.67
N THR A 217 0.82 -29.29 6.16
CA THR A 217 1.14 -27.95 6.64
C THR A 217 0.03 -26.93 6.29
N ILE A 218 -0.67 -27.08 5.16
CA ILE A 218 -1.90 -26.33 4.85
C ILE A 218 -2.99 -26.61 5.91
N GLN A 219 -3.21 -27.88 6.28
CA GLN A 219 -4.18 -28.23 7.32
C GLN A 219 -3.77 -27.72 8.72
N LYS A 220 -2.47 -27.72 9.07
CA LYS A 220 -1.97 -27.06 10.30
C LYS A 220 -2.32 -25.57 10.32
N CYS A 221 -2.12 -24.86 9.21
CA CYS A 221 -2.45 -23.43 9.09
C CYS A 221 -3.95 -23.18 9.27
N LYS A 222 -4.79 -24.02 8.65
CA LYS A 222 -6.26 -23.99 8.79
C LYS A 222 -6.72 -24.20 10.23
N ILE A 223 -6.19 -25.21 10.92
CA ILE A 223 -6.49 -25.50 12.34
C ILE A 223 -6.08 -24.31 13.23
N SER A 224 -4.92 -23.71 12.98
CA SER A 224 -4.42 -22.53 13.71
C SER A 224 -5.06 -21.20 13.31
N ARG A 225 -6.07 -21.22 12.43
CA ARG A 225 -6.84 -20.06 11.94
C ARG A 225 -5.96 -18.98 11.30
N ILE A 226 -4.94 -19.40 10.57
CA ILE A 226 -4.04 -18.53 9.82
C ILE A 226 -4.63 -18.35 8.41
N ARG A 227 -4.89 -17.10 7.99
CA ARG A 227 -5.38 -16.77 6.65
C ARG A 227 -4.18 -16.54 5.72
N CYS A 228 -4.01 -17.40 4.72
CA CYS A 228 -2.92 -17.29 3.75
C CYS A 228 -3.45 -16.77 2.40
N SER A 229 -2.93 -15.63 1.95
CA SER A 229 -3.17 -15.08 0.61
C SER A 229 -1.87 -15.09 -0.19
N VAL A 230 -1.94 -15.30 -1.50
CA VAL A 230 -0.76 -15.39 -2.37
C VAL A 230 -0.96 -14.47 -3.58
N VAL A 231 0.09 -13.73 -3.95
CA VAL A 231 0.19 -13.00 -5.22
C VAL A 231 1.29 -13.67 -6.03
N GLY A 232 0.89 -14.36 -7.10
CA GLY A 232 1.82 -14.97 -8.05
C GLY A 232 2.27 -13.95 -9.10
N LEU A 233 3.53 -13.99 -9.53
CA LEU A 233 4.03 -13.09 -10.57
C LEU A 233 3.82 -13.61 -12.00
N SER A 234 3.86 -14.94 -12.19
CA SER A 234 3.97 -15.53 -13.53
C SER A 234 2.75 -16.37 -13.95
N ALA A 235 2.33 -17.35 -13.13
CA ALA A 235 1.21 -18.23 -13.47
C ALA A 235 0.50 -18.77 -12.22
N GLU A 236 -0.69 -19.36 -12.43
CA GLU A 236 -1.47 -20.00 -11.37
C GLU A 236 -0.89 -21.37 -10.96
N ILE A 237 -0.60 -21.52 -9.67
CA ILE A 237 -0.11 -22.77 -9.07
C ILE A 237 -1.20 -23.42 -8.22
N TYR A 238 -1.49 -24.69 -8.52
CA TYR A 238 -2.54 -25.46 -7.84
C TYR A 238 -2.39 -25.48 -6.31
N ILE A 239 -1.17 -25.68 -5.78
CA ILE A 239 -0.91 -25.74 -4.33
C ILE A 239 -1.21 -24.39 -3.66
N CYS A 240 -0.77 -23.27 -4.27
CA CYS A 240 -1.05 -21.92 -3.78
C CYS A 240 -2.55 -21.60 -3.81
N LYS A 241 -3.24 -21.95 -4.90
CA LYS A 241 -4.70 -21.82 -5.02
C LYS A 241 -5.43 -22.61 -3.92
N HIS A 242 -5.02 -23.86 -3.67
CA HIS A 242 -5.61 -24.72 -2.65
C HIS A 242 -5.35 -24.17 -1.23
N LEU A 243 -4.12 -23.74 -0.92
CA LEU A 243 -3.78 -23.06 0.33
C LEU A 243 -4.70 -21.87 0.62
N CYS A 244 -4.93 -21.00 -0.37
CA CYS A 244 -5.80 -19.84 -0.21
C CYS A 244 -7.26 -20.23 0.02
N GLN A 245 -7.76 -21.22 -0.72
CA GLN A 245 -9.13 -21.73 -0.57
C GLN A 245 -9.37 -22.36 0.82
N GLU A 246 -8.44 -23.20 1.28
CA GLU A 246 -8.55 -23.88 2.58
C GLU A 246 -8.43 -22.94 3.78
N THR A 247 -7.67 -21.85 3.65
CA THR A 247 -7.43 -20.86 4.72
C THR A 247 -8.31 -19.61 4.64
N GLY A 248 -9.18 -19.49 3.62
CA GLY A 248 -10.06 -18.34 3.43
C GLY A 248 -9.35 -17.05 3.01
N GLY A 249 -8.17 -17.17 2.37
CA GLY A 249 -7.46 -16.08 1.72
C GLY A 249 -7.83 -15.94 0.25
N SER A 250 -7.04 -15.16 -0.49
CA SER A 250 -7.19 -14.95 -1.93
C SER A 250 -5.91 -15.31 -2.68
N TYR A 251 -6.07 -15.86 -3.88
CA TYR A 251 -4.97 -16.07 -4.82
C TYR A 251 -5.19 -15.20 -6.05
N THR A 252 -4.18 -14.41 -6.41
CA THR A 252 -4.18 -13.53 -7.58
C THR A 252 -2.87 -13.69 -8.34
N VAL A 253 -2.89 -13.36 -9.63
CA VAL A 253 -1.72 -13.42 -10.51
C VAL A 253 -1.55 -12.04 -11.15
N ALA A 254 -0.35 -11.47 -11.03
CA ALA A 254 0.01 -10.22 -11.68
C ALA A 254 0.07 -10.40 -13.21
N LEU A 255 -0.10 -9.31 -13.94
CA LEU A 255 0.02 -9.29 -15.40
C LEU A 255 1.18 -8.37 -15.81
N ASP A 256 1.26 -7.23 -15.13
CA ASP A 256 2.21 -6.15 -15.32
C ASP A 256 2.52 -5.46 -13.97
N GLU A 257 3.54 -4.59 -13.94
CA GLU A 257 3.98 -3.84 -12.73
C GLU A 257 2.83 -3.07 -12.04
N PRO A 258 1.98 -2.27 -12.73
CA PRO A 258 0.91 -1.54 -12.05
C PRO A 258 -0.19 -2.47 -11.52
N HIS A 259 -0.55 -3.56 -12.21
CA HIS A 259 -1.48 -4.55 -11.66
C HIS A 259 -0.90 -5.24 -10.42
N PHE A 260 0.40 -5.58 -10.41
CA PHE A 260 1.05 -6.11 -9.20
C PHE A 260 0.93 -5.14 -8.01
N LYS A 261 1.14 -3.85 -8.24
CA LYS A 261 0.93 -2.79 -7.23
C LYS A 261 -0.51 -2.76 -6.74
N GLU A 262 -1.50 -2.81 -7.63
CA GLU A 262 -2.92 -2.79 -7.26
C GLU A 262 -3.37 -4.02 -6.46
N LEU A 263 -2.87 -5.20 -6.82
CA LEU A 263 -3.11 -6.46 -6.11
C LEU A 263 -2.49 -6.42 -4.71
N LEU A 264 -1.26 -5.93 -4.59
CA LEU A 264 -0.57 -5.80 -3.31
C LEU A 264 -1.30 -4.82 -2.38
N LEU A 265 -1.72 -3.65 -2.90
CA LEU A 265 -2.48 -2.66 -2.15
C LEU A 265 -3.89 -3.12 -1.77
N GLU A 266 -4.49 -4.11 -2.45
CA GLU A 266 -5.78 -4.71 -2.02
C GLU A 266 -5.68 -5.38 -0.64
N HIS A 267 -4.50 -5.83 -0.24
CA HIS A 267 -4.24 -6.40 1.08
C HIS A 267 -4.01 -5.35 2.19
N ALA A 268 -3.92 -4.07 1.83
CA ALA A 268 -3.75 -2.98 2.79
C ALA A 268 -5.01 -2.80 3.69
N PRO A 269 -6.25 -2.64 3.19
CA PRO A 269 -7.42 -2.56 4.06
C PRO A 269 -7.65 -3.86 4.89
N PRO A 270 -8.20 -3.76 6.12
CA PRO A 270 -8.46 -4.91 6.96
C PRO A 270 -9.58 -5.79 6.37
N PRO A 271 -9.34 -7.10 6.18
CA PRO A 271 -10.33 -7.99 5.59
C PRO A 271 -11.56 -8.17 6.51
N PRO A 272 -12.73 -8.55 5.94
CA PRO A 272 -13.87 -8.95 6.74
C PRO A 272 -13.51 -10.15 7.62
N ALA A 273 -13.84 -10.09 8.91
CA ALA A 273 -13.62 -11.22 9.80
C ALA A 273 -14.62 -12.34 9.46
N ILE A 274 -14.11 -13.57 9.29
CA ILE A 274 -14.96 -14.77 9.18
C ILE A 274 -15.70 -14.91 10.52
N ALA A 275 -17.03 -14.96 10.47
CA ALA A 275 -17.88 -14.84 11.67
C ALA A 275 -17.56 -15.88 12.76
N GLU A 276 -17.14 -17.09 12.38
CA GLU A 276 -16.76 -18.18 13.29
C GLU A 276 -15.47 -17.90 14.10
N PHE A 277 -14.63 -16.99 13.62
CA PHE A 277 -13.32 -16.68 14.22
C PHE A 277 -13.29 -15.30 14.89
N ALA A 278 -14.36 -14.52 14.78
CA ALA A 278 -14.44 -13.12 15.18
C ALA A 278 -14.71 -12.92 16.69
N VAL A 279 -13.83 -13.44 17.57
CA VAL A 279 -14.01 -13.34 19.03
C VAL A 279 -13.84 -11.89 19.52
N SER A 280 -14.90 -11.30 20.06
CA SER A 280 -14.90 -9.94 20.62
C SER A 280 -14.21 -9.88 21.99
N ASN A 281 -12.93 -9.53 22.00
CA ASN A 281 -12.14 -9.40 23.23
C ASN A 281 -11.86 -7.94 23.59
N LEU A 282 -12.05 -7.58 24.87
CA LEU A 282 -11.74 -6.23 25.38
C LEU A 282 -10.25 -6.14 25.78
N ILE A 283 -9.47 -5.41 25.00
CA ILE A 283 -8.03 -5.24 25.21
C ILE A 283 -7.75 -3.96 26.02
N LYS A 284 -6.87 -4.05 27.02
CA LYS A 284 -6.40 -2.86 27.76
C LYS A 284 -5.28 -2.19 26.98
N MET A 285 -5.51 -0.99 26.47
CA MET A 285 -4.51 -0.14 25.83
C MET A 285 -4.03 0.99 26.75
N GLY A 286 -2.82 1.48 26.52
CA GLY A 286 -2.27 2.65 27.19
C GLY A 286 -2.14 3.84 26.25
N PHE A 287 -2.62 5.00 26.68
CA PHE A 287 -2.38 6.28 26.00
C PHE A 287 -1.25 7.02 26.71
N PRO A 288 0.00 6.94 26.23
CA PRO A 288 1.13 7.60 26.87
C PRO A 288 1.17 9.09 26.51
N GLN A 289 1.64 9.91 27.45
CA GLN A 289 1.90 11.33 27.18
C GLN A 289 3.29 11.50 26.55
N ARG A 290 3.39 12.38 25.55
CA ARG A 290 4.67 12.82 24.97
C ARG A 290 5.39 13.71 25.98
N ALA A 291 6.66 13.41 26.26
CA ALA A 291 7.50 14.25 27.10
C ALA A 291 7.82 15.57 26.40
N ALA A 292 8.14 16.61 27.18
CA ALA A 292 8.55 17.90 26.64
C ALA A 292 9.78 17.77 25.73
N GLU A 293 9.82 18.58 24.68
CA GLU A 293 10.91 18.60 23.71
C GLU A 293 12.22 19.06 24.38
N GLY A 294 13.35 18.47 23.96
CA GLY A 294 14.66 18.70 24.58
C GLY A 294 15.04 17.77 25.74
N VAL A 295 14.10 17.00 26.32
CA VAL A 295 14.44 16.02 27.36
C VAL A 295 15.04 14.76 26.71
N ILE A 296 16.36 14.58 26.84
CA ILE A 296 17.04 13.34 26.46
C ILE A 296 16.61 12.21 27.41
N SER A 297 16.29 11.03 26.87
CA SER A 297 16.11 9.84 27.70
C SER A 297 16.46 8.54 26.99
N ILE A 298 16.93 7.58 27.79
CA ILE A 298 17.19 6.22 27.34
C ILE A 298 15.84 5.53 27.06
N CYS A 299 15.64 5.04 25.84
CA CYS A 299 14.47 4.25 25.50
C CYS A 299 14.56 2.87 26.12
N ALA A 300 13.48 2.38 26.73
CA ALA A 300 13.38 0.97 27.13
C ALA A 300 13.35 -0.01 25.94
N CYS A 301 13.06 0.50 24.73
CA CYS A 301 13.01 -0.24 23.47
C CYS A 301 14.41 -0.56 22.91
N HIS A 302 15.16 0.46 22.51
CA HIS A 302 16.47 0.32 21.85
C HIS A 302 17.65 0.39 22.84
N LYS A 303 17.42 0.77 24.11
CA LYS A 303 18.46 1.07 25.12
C LYS A 303 19.39 2.24 24.74
N GLU A 304 19.02 2.99 23.70
CA GLU A 304 19.69 4.19 23.21
C GLU A 304 19.09 5.46 23.82
N ALA A 305 19.90 6.52 23.93
CA ALA A 305 19.44 7.85 24.28
C ALA A 305 18.78 8.52 23.06
N LYS A 306 17.45 8.71 23.09
CA LYS A 306 16.70 9.48 22.10
C LYS A 306 16.18 10.78 22.72
N VAL A 307 15.99 11.82 21.90
CA VAL A 307 15.44 13.11 22.33
C VAL A 307 13.91 13.02 22.36
N GLY A 308 13.30 13.33 23.50
CA GLY A 308 11.87 13.17 23.72
C GLY A 308 11.45 11.69 23.86
N GLY A 309 10.17 11.44 23.64
CA GLY A 309 9.55 10.11 23.73
C GLY A 309 8.25 10.12 24.52
N TYR A 310 7.68 8.93 24.71
CA TYR A 310 6.38 8.67 25.30
C TYR A 310 6.53 7.92 26.62
N THR A 311 5.78 8.31 27.64
CA THR A 311 5.83 7.69 28.97
C THR A 311 4.68 6.70 29.15
N CYS A 312 5.00 5.41 29.32
CA CYS A 312 4.00 4.37 29.56
C CYS A 312 3.14 4.68 30.80
N PRO A 313 1.81 4.69 30.71
CA PRO A 313 0.96 5.07 31.83
C PRO A 313 1.05 4.10 33.01
N ARG A 314 1.29 2.80 32.74
CA ARG A 314 1.33 1.71 33.74
C ARG A 314 2.65 1.65 34.52
N CYS A 315 3.79 1.45 33.83
CA CYS A 315 5.09 1.24 34.47
C CYS A 315 6.06 2.44 34.38
N LYS A 316 5.64 3.56 33.77
CA LYS A 316 6.44 4.77 33.55
C LYS A 316 7.72 4.58 32.70
N ALA A 317 7.90 3.41 32.08
CA ALA A 317 8.93 3.19 31.07
C ALA A 317 8.82 4.20 29.92
N ARG A 318 9.95 4.68 29.42
CA ARG A 318 9.99 5.57 28.25
C ARG A 318 10.20 4.80 26.97
N VAL A 319 9.45 5.19 25.95
CA VAL A 319 9.40 4.54 24.63
C VAL A 319 9.52 5.62 23.55
N CYS A 320 10.28 5.41 22.47
CA CYS A 320 10.58 6.49 21.53
C CYS A 320 9.47 6.70 20.48
N GLU A 321 8.86 5.62 20.01
CA GLU A 321 7.88 5.62 18.93
C GLU A 321 6.58 4.96 19.38
N LEU A 322 5.50 5.22 18.63
CA LEU A 322 4.19 4.61 18.79
C LEU A 322 3.65 4.23 17.41
N PRO A 323 2.77 3.23 17.31
CA PRO A 323 2.33 2.34 18.40
C PRO A 323 3.33 1.20 18.63
N THR A 324 3.37 0.67 19.85
CA THR A 324 4.28 -0.44 20.21
C THR A 324 3.89 -1.07 21.56
N GLU A 325 4.35 -2.28 21.82
CA GLU A 325 4.20 -2.94 23.12
C GLU A 325 5.28 -2.50 24.12
N CYS A 326 4.87 -2.18 25.35
CA CYS A 326 5.79 -1.79 26.40
C CYS A 326 6.55 -2.98 26.97
N GLN A 327 7.84 -3.09 26.62
CA GLN A 327 8.80 -4.14 26.99
C GLN A 327 8.94 -4.45 28.51
N ILE A 328 8.42 -3.59 29.39
CA ILE A 328 8.46 -3.81 30.86
C ILE A 328 7.14 -4.39 31.39
N CYS A 329 5.99 -4.14 30.75
CA CYS A 329 4.67 -4.44 31.34
C CYS A 329 3.61 -4.99 30.39
N GLY A 330 3.99 -5.34 29.15
CA GLY A 330 3.13 -5.95 28.14
C GLY A 330 1.88 -5.13 27.80
N LEU A 331 1.99 -3.79 27.88
CA LEU A 331 0.88 -2.89 27.57
C LEU A 331 1.08 -2.31 26.18
N THR A 332 0.14 -2.56 25.28
CA THR A 332 0.07 -1.90 23.96
C THR A 332 -0.11 -0.40 24.16
N LEU A 333 0.85 0.38 23.67
CA LEU A 333 0.86 1.84 23.73
C LEU A 333 0.42 2.42 22.38
N VAL A 334 -0.59 3.28 22.40
CA VAL A 334 -1.26 3.79 21.21
C VAL A 334 -1.57 5.28 21.39
N SER A 335 -1.53 6.07 20.32
CA SER A 335 -2.00 7.45 20.32
C SER A 335 -3.46 7.54 19.85
N SER A 336 -4.23 8.52 20.32
CA SER A 336 -5.61 8.71 19.84
C SER A 336 -5.71 8.91 18.30
N PRO A 337 -4.77 9.63 17.64
CA PRO A 337 -4.70 9.67 16.17
C PRO A 337 -4.54 8.31 15.49
N HIS A 338 -3.84 7.34 16.09
CA HIS A 338 -3.68 6.01 15.49
C HIS A 338 -5.00 5.24 15.51
N LEU A 339 -5.78 5.35 16.59
CA LEU A 339 -7.13 4.81 16.59
C LEU A 339 -8.00 5.53 15.56
N ALA A 340 -7.94 6.87 15.50
CA ALA A 340 -8.69 7.69 14.55
C ALA A 340 -8.47 7.28 13.09
N ARG A 341 -7.21 6.98 12.70
CA ARG A 341 -6.86 6.46 11.36
C ARG A 341 -7.42 5.09 11.02
N SER A 342 -8.08 4.37 11.92
CA SER A 342 -8.78 3.12 11.59
C SER A 342 -10.31 3.26 11.57
N TYR A 343 -10.87 4.45 11.84
CA TYR A 343 -12.34 4.63 11.88
C TYR A 343 -13.00 4.56 10.50
N HIS A 344 -12.32 4.93 9.41
CA HIS A 344 -12.93 4.86 8.07
C HIS A 344 -13.18 3.42 7.62
N HIS A 345 -12.38 2.46 8.10
CA HIS A 345 -12.64 1.04 7.90
C HIS A 345 -13.93 0.59 8.59
N LEU A 346 -14.28 1.18 9.75
CA LEU A 346 -15.51 0.89 10.50
C LEU A 346 -16.74 1.60 9.93
N PHE A 347 -16.57 2.83 9.45
CA PHE A 347 -17.65 3.68 8.95
C PHE A 347 -17.34 4.23 7.54
N PRO A 348 -17.23 3.37 6.52
CA PRO A 348 -16.90 3.80 5.17
C PRO A 348 -17.97 4.73 4.59
N ILE A 349 -17.56 5.63 3.71
CA ILE A 349 -18.50 6.47 2.96
C ILE A 349 -19.32 5.57 2.02
N THR A 350 -20.62 5.86 1.93
CA THR A 350 -21.48 5.25 0.92
C THR A 350 -21.10 5.80 -0.46
N PRO A 351 -20.80 4.96 -1.47
CA PRO A 351 -20.40 5.42 -2.80
C PRO A 351 -21.40 6.40 -3.39
N PHE A 352 -20.89 7.39 -4.12
CA PHE A 352 -21.74 8.42 -4.69
C PHE A 352 -22.49 7.89 -5.92
N ASN A 353 -23.74 8.33 -6.06
CA ASN A 353 -24.63 7.95 -7.16
C ASN A 353 -24.25 8.69 -8.44
N GLU A 354 -24.41 8.05 -9.61
CA GLU A 354 -24.32 8.76 -10.89
C GLU A 354 -25.55 9.64 -11.08
N VAL A 355 -25.30 10.88 -11.49
CA VAL A 355 -26.36 11.77 -11.99
C VAL A 355 -26.48 11.55 -13.49
N SER A 356 -27.48 10.79 -13.90
CA SER A 356 -27.71 10.47 -15.32
C SER A 356 -28.03 11.72 -16.14
N SER A 357 -27.65 11.69 -17.42
CA SER A 357 -27.91 12.75 -18.41
C SER A 357 -29.41 13.05 -18.59
N THR A 358 -30.29 12.09 -18.30
CA THR A 358 -31.75 12.29 -18.26
C THR A 358 -32.19 13.28 -17.19
N THR A 359 -31.61 13.23 -15.99
CA THR A 359 -31.92 14.16 -14.88
C THR A 359 -31.29 15.55 -15.09
N LEU A 360 -30.27 15.63 -15.95
CA LEU A 360 -29.58 16.86 -16.34
C LEU A 360 -30.35 17.68 -17.40
N ASN A 361 -31.34 17.08 -18.07
CA ASN A 361 -32.13 17.71 -19.13
C ASN A 361 -33.50 18.23 -18.65
N ASP A 362 -33.86 18.08 -17.37
CA ASP A 362 -35.09 18.62 -16.81
C ASP A 362 -34.94 20.13 -16.51
N PRO A 363 -35.67 21.02 -17.21
CA PRO A 363 -35.54 22.46 -17.03
C PRO A 363 -36.00 22.98 -15.66
N HIS A 364 -36.68 22.15 -14.84
CA HIS A 364 -37.11 22.53 -13.49
C HIS A 364 -36.06 22.28 -12.41
N ILE A 365 -34.99 21.53 -12.68
CA ILE A 365 -33.98 21.19 -11.68
C ILE A 365 -32.82 22.19 -11.73
N LYS A 366 -32.65 22.99 -10.67
CA LYS A 366 -31.46 23.83 -10.46
C LYS A 366 -30.26 22.98 -10.02
N LEU A 367 -29.67 22.22 -10.95
CA LEU A 367 -28.39 21.53 -10.69
C LEU A 367 -27.29 22.53 -10.36
N GLN A 368 -26.48 22.26 -9.33
CA GLN A 368 -25.29 23.05 -9.04
C GLN A 368 -24.32 23.00 -10.22
N ARG A 369 -23.71 24.14 -10.55
CA ARG A 369 -22.75 24.26 -11.67
C ARG A 369 -21.30 24.01 -11.26
N SER A 370 -21.00 23.98 -9.97
CA SER A 370 -19.67 23.74 -9.40
C SER A 370 -19.64 22.44 -8.60
N CYS A 371 -18.47 21.82 -8.52
CA CYS A 371 -18.17 20.76 -7.57
C CYS A 371 -18.17 21.33 -6.14
N PHE A 372 -18.82 20.66 -5.19
CA PHE A 372 -18.85 21.11 -3.79
C PHE A 372 -17.44 21.07 -3.13
N GLY A 373 -16.58 20.14 -3.56
CA GLY A 373 -15.21 20.00 -3.05
C GLY A 373 -14.25 21.06 -3.61
N CYS A 374 -13.90 20.94 -4.90
CA CYS A 374 -12.88 21.79 -5.54
C CYS A 374 -13.42 23.09 -6.16
N GLN A 375 -14.73 23.36 -6.11
CA GLN A 375 -15.40 24.53 -6.71
C GLN A 375 -15.28 24.68 -8.25
N GLN A 376 -14.51 23.82 -8.92
CA GLN A 376 -14.41 23.77 -10.39
C GLN A 376 -15.79 23.60 -11.03
N MET A 377 -15.97 24.18 -12.22
CA MET A 377 -17.21 24.04 -12.98
C MET A 377 -17.40 22.61 -13.48
N LEU A 378 -18.53 22.01 -13.10
CA LEU A 378 -18.92 20.69 -13.60
C LEU A 378 -19.36 20.82 -15.07
N PRO A 379 -18.85 19.95 -15.97
CA PRO A 379 -19.19 20.01 -17.38
C PRO A 379 -20.70 19.89 -17.63
N LEU A 380 -21.14 20.57 -18.69
CA LEU A 380 -22.52 20.58 -19.16
C LEU A 380 -22.84 19.25 -19.90
N PRO A 381 -24.09 18.76 -19.81
CA PRO A 381 -24.50 17.55 -20.53
C PRO A 381 -24.34 17.77 -22.04
N GLY A 382 -23.69 16.83 -22.72
CA GLY A 382 -23.68 16.74 -24.19
C GLY A 382 -22.39 17.13 -24.93
N LYS A 383 -21.31 17.59 -24.28
CA LYS A 383 -20.02 17.85 -24.96
C LYS A 383 -18.95 16.76 -24.75
N LYS A 384 -18.96 16.08 -23.61
CA LYS A 384 -18.24 14.83 -23.31
C LYS A 384 -19.05 14.06 -22.25
N PRO A 385 -18.94 12.71 -22.14
CA PRO A 385 -19.59 11.92 -21.09
C PRO A 385 -18.86 12.04 -19.74
N SER A 386 -18.53 13.26 -19.32
CA SER A 386 -17.89 13.52 -18.04
C SER A 386 -18.89 13.26 -16.91
N LEU A 387 -18.72 12.13 -16.21
CA LEU A 387 -19.64 11.70 -15.17
C LEU A 387 -19.71 12.73 -14.03
N ARG A 388 -20.93 12.98 -13.56
CA ARG A 388 -21.22 13.74 -12.35
C ARG A 388 -21.68 12.77 -11.28
N VAL A 389 -21.14 12.90 -10.08
CA VAL A 389 -21.55 12.09 -8.93
C VAL A 389 -22.25 12.94 -7.86
N ALA A 390 -23.13 12.32 -7.09
CA ALA A 390 -23.86 12.95 -5.99
C ALA A 390 -23.88 12.06 -4.74
N CYS A 391 -23.60 12.66 -3.59
CA CYS A 391 -23.62 11.93 -2.32
C CYS A 391 -25.06 11.61 -1.88
N PRO A 392 -25.43 10.34 -1.60
CA PRO A 392 -26.82 9.96 -1.28
C PRO A 392 -27.33 10.49 0.08
N LYS A 393 -26.46 11.07 0.92
CA LYS A 393 -26.82 11.59 2.25
C LYS A 393 -27.06 13.10 2.26
N CYS A 394 -26.25 13.88 1.54
CA CYS A 394 -26.32 15.34 1.50
C CYS A 394 -26.77 15.91 0.15
N ASN A 395 -26.92 15.08 -0.88
CA ASN A 395 -27.28 15.42 -2.26
C ASN A 395 -26.40 16.50 -2.92
N GLN A 396 -25.21 16.77 -2.36
CA GLN A 396 -24.20 17.65 -2.97
C GLN A 396 -23.50 16.95 -4.13
N HIS A 397 -23.10 17.72 -5.14
CA HIS A 397 -22.46 17.22 -6.36
C HIS A 397 -20.93 17.33 -6.30
N PHE A 398 -20.24 16.33 -6.84
CA PHE A 398 -18.78 16.28 -6.92
C PHE A 398 -18.30 15.92 -8.32
N CYS A 399 -17.08 16.37 -8.67
CA CYS A 399 -16.33 15.86 -9.82
C CYS A 399 -15.65 14.53 -9.48
N LEU A 400 -15.03 13.89 -10.47
CA LEU A 400 -14.47 12.55 -10.35
C LEU A 400 -13.21 12.51 -9.49
N GLU A 401 -12.32 13.49 -9.64
CA GLU A 401 -11.15 13.69 -8.77
C GLU A 401 -11.56 13.83 -7.30
N CYS A 402 -12.63 14.59 -7.03
CA CYS A 402 -13.19 14.69 -5.69
C CYS A 402 -13.86 13.39 -5.23
N ASP A 403 -14.50 12.61 -6.10
CA ASP A 403 -15.05 11.29 -5.72
C ASP A 403 -13.93 10.35 -5.25
N ILE A 404 -12.85 10.25 -6.03
CA ILE A 404 -11.65 9.47 -5.72
C ILE A 404 -11.04 9.94 -4.40
N TYR A 405 -10.68 11.23 -4.30
CA TYR A 405 -10.04 11.80 -3.11
C TYR A 405 -10.90 11.66 -1.84
N ILE A 406 -12.22 11.80 -1.95
CA ILE A 406 -13.15 11.65 -0.82
C ILE A 406 -13.15 10.20 -0.30
N HIS A 407 -13.12 9.21 -1.19
CA HIS A 407 -13.20 7.80 -0.80
C HIS A 407 -11.83 7.17 -0.48
N GLU A 408 -10.75 7.61 -1.10
CA GLU A 408 -9.39 7.06 -0.92
C GLU A 408 -8.54 7.76 0.15
N SER A 409 -8.69 9.08 0.35
CA SER A 409 -7.78 9.85 1.24
C SER A 409 -8.49 10.58 2.37
N LEU A 410 -9.59 11.27 2.07
CA LEU A 410 -10.28 12.10 3.06
C LEU A 410 -11.19 11.28 3.99
N HIS A 411 -11.74 10.18 3.46
CA HIS A 411 -12.70 9.26 4.08
C HIS A 411 -13.91 9.91 4.78
N ASN A 412 -14.18 11.18 4.49
CA ASN A 412 -15.31 11.96 4.99
C ASN A 412 -15.91 12.77 3.83
N CYS A 413 -17.24 12.83 3.73
CA CYS A 413 -17.91 13.65 2.71
C CYS A 413 -18.03 15.10 3.21
N PRO A 414 -17.39 16.11 2.56
CA PRO A 414 -17.41 17.49 3.04
C PRO A 414 -18.84 18.05 3.17
N GLY A 415 -19.72 17.72 2.23
CA GLY A 415 -21.11 18.15 2.26
C GLY A 415 -21.93 17.56 3.42
N CYS A 416 -21.56 16.38 3.92
CA CYS A 416 -22.19 15.81 5.11
C CYS A 416 -21.74 16.53 6.40
N GLU A 417 -20.45 16.80 6.55
CA GLU A 417 -19.92 17.47 7.75
C GLU A 417 -20.34 18.95 7.83
N SER A 418 -20.41 19.65 6.69
CA SER A 418 -20.95 21.02 6.63
C SER A 418 -22.41 21.09 7.08
N LEU A 419 -23.25 20.12 6.67
CA LEU A 419 -24.68 20.10 7.02
C LEU A 419 -24.96 19.58 8.45
N ARG A 420 -24.01 18.90 9.11
CA ARG A 420 -24.17 18.54 10.53
C ARG A 420 -24.26 19.75 11.44
N HIS A 421 -23.56 20.84 11.09
CA HIS A 421 -23.52 22.08 11.87
C HIS A 421 -24.69 23.03 11.56
N SER A 422 -25.47 22.79 10.50
CA SER A 422 -26.55 23.68 10.05
C SER A 422 -27.95 23.26 10.51
N LYS A 423 -28.09 22.16 11.26
CA LYS A 423 -29.35 21.81 11.93
C LYS A 423 -29.34 22.41 13.34
N PRO A 424 -30.13 23.46 13.64
CA PRO A 424 -30.36 23.83 15.03
C PRO A 424 -31.00 22.63 15.74
N VAL A 425 -30.59 22.39 16.98
CA VAL A 425 -31.25 21.41 17.85
C VAL A 425 -32.68 21.91 18.08
N SER A 426 -33.64 21.28 17.40
CA SER A 426 -35.05 21.47 17.73
C SER A 426 -35.31 20.74 19.05
N GLU A 427 -35.28 21.49 20.15
CA GLU A 427 -35.70 21.01 21.46
C GLU A 427 -37.10 20.38 21.38
N LYS A 428 -37.25 19.23 22.03
CA LYS A 428 -38.51 18.53 22.29
C LYS A 428 -38.44 17.91 23.68
#